data_AF-A0A170STX5-F1
#
_entry.id   AF-A0A170STX5-F1
#
_cell.length_a   1.000
_cell.length_b   1.000
_cell.length_c   1.000
_cell.angle_alpha   90.00
_cell.angle_beta   90.00
_cell.angle_gamma   90.00
#
_symmetry.space_group_name_H-M   'P 1'
#
loop_
_entity.id
_entity.type
_entity.pdbx_description
1 polymer ?
#
loop_
_entity_poly.entity_id
_entity_poly.type
_entity_poly.pdbx_seq_one_letter_code
_entity_poly.pdbx_strand_id
1 'polypeptide(L)'
;ELSKIIDTNVVTKSNECTDLQNKKDVLLVIMSSDRGLCGNFNNMIVKFAKSYIEELESCGKNVKLLFFGKVAYNMMCTQYSSKILDVFSNIQSITDFLSFKLFLYGSGIDFNQFIDVMVLFNKFYTTILQKPTVEQLMPCNIDISVSLKEYYKYEPAYLNVLSTMSLGYILNLMYIAFLENCASEHSSRVIAMESANNNTKEMLSKLVLQYNRSRQ
;
A
#
# COMPACT_ATOMS: atom_id res chain seq x y z
N GLU A 1 35.00 -34.12 24.73
CA GLU A 1 33.58 -34.47 24.49
C GLU A 1 32.62 -33.29 24.72
N LEU A 2 32.87 -32.13 24.10
CA LEU A 2 31.94 -30.98 24.14
C LEU A 2 31.68 -30.36 22.75
N SER A 3 32.32 -30.89 21.70
CA SER A 3 32.13 -30.47 20.30
C SER A 3 31.05 -31.25 19.55
N LYS A 4 30.39 -32.24 20.18
CA LYS A 4 29.31 -33.04 19.57
C LYS A 4 27.89 -32.61 19.95
N ILE A 5 27.73 -31.58 20.80
CA ILE A 5 26.41 -31.10 21.27
C ILE A 5 25.91 -29.90 20.44
N ILE A 6 26.79 -29.26 19.65
CA ILE A 6 26.42 -28.09 18.84
C ILE A 6 25.84 -28.52 17.47
N ASP A 7 26.17 -29.72 16.97
CA ASP A 7 25.73 -30.18 15.64
C ASP A 7 24.41 -30.97 15.65
N THR A 8 23.78 -31.22 16.81
CA THR A 8 22.56 -32.04 16.90
C THR A 8 21.24 -31.26 17.04
N ASN A 9 21.29 -29.94 17.25
CA ASN A 9 20.08 -29.11 17.35
C ASN A 9 19.78 -28.27 16.09
N VAL A 10 20.56 -28.44 15.02
CA VAL A 10 20.35 -27.77 13.71
C VAL A 10 19.39 -28.56 12.81
N VAL A 11 19.02 -29.78 13.18
CA VAL A 11 18.11 -30.64 12.41
C VAL A 11 17.07 -31.24 13.35
N THR A 12 15.99 -30.52 13.66
CA THR A 12 14.66 -31.06 14.06
C THR A 12 13.71 -29.94 14.52
N LYS A 13 13.37 -29.01 13.61
CA LYS A 13 12.01 -28.44 13.50
C LYS A 13 11.73 -28.12 12.03
N SER A 14 11.86 -29.16 11.21
CA SER A 14 11.51 -29.18 9.79
C SER A 14 10.04 -29.58 9.56
N ASN A 15 9.14 -29.33 10.52
CA ASN A 15 7.74 -29.79 10.47
C ASN A 15 6.69 -28.68 10.58
N GLU A 16 7.07 -27.40 10.49
CA GLU A 16 6.10 -26.29 10.35
C GLU A 16 6.16 -25.60 8.96
N CYS A 17 7.15 -25.95 8.12
CA CYS A 17 7.27 -25.39 6.77
C CYS A 17 6.47 -26.15 5.69
N THR A 18 5.84 -27.28 6.02
CA THR A 18 5.09 -28.10 5.05
C THR A 18 3.69 -27.59 4.76
N ASP A 19 3.16 -26.64 5.54
CA ASP A 19 1.82 -26.05 5.32
C ASP A 19 1.82 -24.81 4.43
N LEU A 20 3.00 -24.29 4.06
CA LEU A 20 3.12 -23.12 3.15
C LEU A 20 2.84 -23.46 1.68
N GLN A 21 2.83 -24.74 1.30
CA GLN A 21 2.64 -25.15 -0.10
C GLN A 21 1.20 -24.94 -0.62
N ASN A 22 0.24 -24.70 0.27
CA ASN A 22 -1.17 -24.48 -0.09
C ASN A 22 -1.62 -23.00 -0.05
N LYS A 23 -0.77 -22.04 0.33
CA LYS A 23 -1.16 -20.62 0.45
C LYS A 23 -0.64 -19.75 -0.71
N LYS A 24 -0.96 -20.07 -1.97
CA LYS A 24 -0.53 -19.23 -3.14
C LYS A 24 -1.21 -17.85 -3.24
N ASP A 25 -1.91 -17.42 -2.19
CA ASP A 25 -2.66 -16.18 -2.17
C ASP A 25 -1.73 -15.00 -1.83
N VAL A 26 -1.67 -14.05 -2.76
CA VAL A 26 -0.99 -12.75 -2.64
C VAL A 26 -2.03 -11.72 -2.26
N LEU A 27 -1.78 -10.93 -1.21
CA LEU A 27 -2.58 -9.77 -0.86
C LEU A 27 -1.96 -8.51 -1.47
N LEU A 28 -2.74 -7.87 -2.31
CA LEU A 28 -2.38 -6.59 -2.92
C LEU A 28 -3.22 -5.48 -2.30
N VAL A 29 -2.57 -4.62 -1.53
CA VAL A 29 -3.18 -3.45 -0.92
C VAL A 29 -3.02 -2.27 -1.86
N ILE A 30 -4.12 -1.75 -2.39
CA ILE A 30 -4.11 -0.63 -3.33
C ILE A 30 -4.56 0.63 -2.60
N MET A 31 -3.66 1.59 -2.45
CA MET A 31 -3.93 2.89 -1.86
C MET A 31 -4.30 3.93 -2.91
N SER A 32 -5.43 4.57 -2.70
CA SER A 32 -6.03 5.56 -3.58
C SER A 32 -6.75 6.63 -2.76
N SER A 33 -7.34 7.60 -3.44
CA SER A 33 -8.14 8.64 -2.77
C SER A 33 -9.61 8.24 -2.61
N ASP A 34 -10.26 8.84 -1.61
CA ASP A 34 -11.72 8.75 -1.46
C ASP A 34 -12.49 9.71 -2.37
N ARG A 35 -11.85 10.83 -2.73
CA ARG A 35 -12.46 11.92 -3.50
C ARG A 35 -11.69 12.14 -4.79
N GLY A 36 -12.43 12.45 -5.85
CA GLY A 36 -11.84 12.83 -7.14
C GLY A 36 -11.18 14.21 -7.14
N LEU A 37 -11.09 14.81 -8.33
CA LEU A 37 -10.49 16.13 -8.58
C LEU A 37 -9.00 16.25 -8.20
N CYS A 38 -8.28 15.13 -8.23
CA CYS A 38 -6.84 15.04 -7.98
C CYS A 38 -6.04 14.77 -9.26
N GLY A 39 -6.54 15.21 -10.42
CA GLY A 39 -5.90 15.00 -11.71
C GLY A 39 -5.74 13.51 -12.06
N ASN A 40 -4.54 13.12 -12.51
CA ASN A 40 -4.23 11.77 -12.98
C ASN A 40 -3.86 10.77 -11.85
N PHE A 41 -3.86 11.21 -10.59
CA PHE A 41 -3.39 10.43 -9.44
C PHE A 41 -4.03 9.03 -9.32
N ASN A 42 -5.36 8.94 -9.34
CA ASN A 42 -6.06 7.65 -9.22
C ASN A 42 -5.89 6.78 -10.47
N ASN A 43 -5.93 7.38 -11.66
CA ASN A 43 -5.78 6.65 -12.91
C ASN A 43 -4.40 6.02 -13.03
N MET A 44 -3.37 6.71 -12.54
CA MET A 44 -1.99 6.25 -12.55
C MET A 44 -1.79 4.99 -11.69
N ILE A 45 -2.28 5.01 -10.45
CA ILE A 45 -2.19 3.84 -9.57
C ILE A 45 -3.07 2.68 -10.07
N VAL A 46 -4.24 2.97 -10.63
CA VAL A 46 -5.14 1.94 -11.19
C VAL A 46 -4.51 1.25 -12.40
N LYS A 47 -3.89 2.00 -13.33
CA LYS A 47 -3.18 1.41 -14.48
C LYS A 47 -2.02 0.53 -14.03
N PHE A 48 -1.23 1.02 -13.09
CA PHE A 48 -0.08 0.29 -12.54
C PHE A 48 -0.50 -0.98 -11.80
N ALA A 49 -1.57 -0.92 -11.02
CA ALA A 49 -2.11 -2.08 -10.34
C ALA A 49 -2.64 -3.13 -11.33
N LYS A 50 -3.31 -2.73 -12.41
CA LYS A 50 -3.77 -3.69 -13.44
C LYS A 50 -2.61 -4.43 -14.10
N SER A 51 -1.57 -3.71 -14.52
CA SER A 51 -0.38 -4.35 -15.11
C SER A 51 0.29 -5.30 -14.11
N TYR A 52 0.37 -4.90 -12.84
CA TYR A 52 0.98 -5.72 -11.81
C TYR A 52 0.16 -6.98 -11.47
N ILE A 53 -1.16 -6.88 -11.48
CA ILE A 53 -2.07 -8.02 -11.30
C ILE A 53 -1.89 -9.02 -12.46
N GLU A 54 -1.82 -8.54 -13.70
CA GLU A 54 -1.59 -9.39 -14.89
C GLU A 54 -0.23 -10.10 -14.81
N GLU A 55 0.83 -9.42 -14.36
CA GLU A 55 2.15 -10.01 -14.13
C GLU A 55 2.10 -11.13 -13.06
N LEU A 56 1.44 -10.89 -11.93
CA LEU A 56 1.32 -11.89 -10.85
C LEU A 56 0.50 -13.11 -11.29
N GLU A 57 -0.56 -12.89 -12.06
CA GLU A 57 -1.41 -13.97 -12.59
C GLU A 57 -0.69 -14.80 -13.65
N SER A 58 0.14 -14.17 -14.49
CA SER A 58 0.99 -14.88 -15.44
C SER A 58 1.97 -15.84 -14.76
N CYS A 59 2.36 -15.51 -13.52
CA CYS A 59 3.21 -16.35 -12.66
C CYS A 59 2.40 -17.42 -11.89
N GLY A 60 1.08 -17.54 -12.12
CA GLY A 60 0.22 -18.54 -11.49
C GLY A 60 -0.08 -18.28 -10.01
N LYS A 61 0.11 -17.03 -9.53
CA LYS A 61 -0.27 -16.63 -8.18
C LYS A 61 -1.74 -16.18 -8.14
N ASN A 62 -2.43 -16.47 -7.05
CA ASN A 62 -3.81 -16.03 -6.85
C ASN A 62 -3.80 -14.69 -6.11
N VAL A 63 -4.43 -13.65 -6.67
CA VAL A 63 -4.36 -12.29 -6.13
C VAL A 63 -5.67 -11.94 -5.43
N LYS A 64 -5.59 -11.50 -4.17
CA LYS A 64 -6.68 -10.84 -3.45
C LYS A 64 -6.38 -9.35 -3.31
N LEU A 65 -7.42 -8.53 -3.46
CA LEU A 65 -7.33 -7.07 -3.52
C LEU A 65 -7.93 -6.47 -2.26
N LEU A 66 -7.20 -5.54 -1.66
CA LEU A 66 -7.65 -4.72 -0.54
C LEU A 66 -7.53 -3.26 -0.94
N PHE A 67 -8.66 -2.55 -0.97
CA PHE A 67 -8.64 -1.14 -1.39
C PHE A 67 -8.63 -0.21 -0.20
N PHE A 68 -7.70 0.73 -0.20
CA PHE A 68 -7.78 1.96 0.57
C PHE A 68 -8.23 3.06 -0.38
N GLY A 69 -9.48 3.50 -0.22
CA GLY A 69 -10.07 4.60 -0.97
C GLY A 69 -11.12 4.13 -1.96
N LYS A 70 -12.22 4.88 -2.03
CA LYS A 70 -13.37 4.53 -2.88
C LYS A 70 -13.09 4.63 -4.38
N VAL A 71 -12.20 5.52 -4.82
CA VAL A 71 -12.07 5.83 -6.26
C VAL A 71 -11.47 4.65 -7.02
N ALA A 72 -10.39 4.05 -6.53
CA ALA A 72 -9.79 2.89 -7.20
C ALA A 72 -10.72 1.67 -7.17
N TYR A 73 -11.41 1.45 -6.05
CA TYR A 73 -12.43 0.40 -5.95
C TYR A 73 -13.50 0.56 -7.04
N ASN A 74 -14.09 1.75 -7.18
CA ASN A 74 -15.11 2.01 -8.19
C ASN A 74 -14.60 1.83 -9.62
N MET A 75 -13.30 2.08 -9.88
CA MET A 75 -12.69 1.89 -11.20
C MET A 75 -12.37 0.42 -11.52
N MET A 76 -12.30 -0.46 -10.52
CA MET A 76 -11.85 -1.86 -10.68
C MET A 76 -12.93 -2.91 -10.34
N CYS A 77 -13.97 -2.53 -9.61
CA CYS A 77 -14.97 -3.48 -9.09
C CYS A 77 -15.61 -4.33 -10.18
N THR A 78 -15.85 -3.79 -11.36
CA THR A 78 -16.45 -4.51 -12.49
C THR A 78 -15.56 -5.62 -13.05
N GLN A 79 -14.23 -5.40 -13.07
CA GLN A 79 -13.28 -6.33 -13.65
C GLN A 79 -12.77 -7.37 -12.64
N TYR A 80 -12.65 -6.98 -11.37
CA TYR A 80 -12.00 -7.81 -10.35
C TYR A 80 -12.90 -8.18 -9.16
N SER A 81 -14.22 -8.08 -9.30
CA SER A 81 -15.22 -8.32 -8.23
C SER A 81 -14.94 -9.56 -7.37
N SER A 82 -14.59 -10.69 -8.00
CA SER A 82 -14.33 -11.96 -7.30
C SER A 82 -13.06 -11.99 -6.45
N LYS A 83 -12.16 -11.01 -6.63
CA LYS A 83 -10.86 -10.92 -5.94
C LYS A 83 -10.84 -9.87 -4.83
N ILE A 84 -11.90 -9.06 -4.70
CA ILE A 84 -11.97 -7.98 -3.72
C ILE A 84 -12.30 -8.57 -2.35
N LEU A 85 -11.40 -8.33 -1.39
CA LEU A 85 -11.59 -8.76 -0.02
C LEU A 85 -12.38 -7.71 0.76
N ASP A 86 -11.91 -6.46 0.74
CA ASP A 86 -12.56 -5.36 1.44
C ASP A 86 -12.19 -4.00 0.84
N VAL A 87 -12.95 -2.97 1.21
CA VAL A 87 -12.78 -1.58 0.79
C VAL A 87 -12.86 -0.67 2.00
N PHE A 88 -11.74 -0.05 2.29
CA PHE A 88 -11.64 0.99 3.29
C PHE A 88 -11.94 2.35 2.70
N SER A 89 -12.81 3.09 3.39
CA SER A 89 -13.15 4.44 3.01
C SER A 89 -13.10 5.40 4.19
N ASN A 90 -13.15 6.69 3.89
CA ASN A 90 -13.00 7.77 4.87
C ASN A 90 -11.57 7.87 5.44
N ILE A 91 -10.59 7.63 4.58
CA ILE A 91 -9.15 7.73 4.83
C ILE A 91 -8.76 9.08 5.43
N GLN A 92 -9.42 10.17 5.01
CA GLN A 92 -9.14 11.52 5.49
C GLN A 92 -9.44 11.72 6.98
N SER A 93 -10.19 10.82 7.62
CA SER A 93 -10.46 10.85 9.06
C SER A 93 -9.31 10.26 9.90
N ILE A 94 -8.36 9.57 9.25
CA ILE A 94 -7.21 8.96 9.89
C ILE A 94 -6.11 10.01 9.98
N THR A 95 -5.94 10.61 11.15
CA THR A 95 -4.93 11.64 11.41
C THR A 95 -3.66 11.06 12.01
N ASP A 96 -3.80 10.04 12.86
CA ASP A 96 -2.71 9.52 13.69
C ASP A 96 -2.48 8.03 13.47
N PHE A 97 -1.25 7.58 13.74
CA PHE A 97 -0.87 6.17 13.70
C PHE A 97 -1.79 5.27 14.53
N LEU A 98 -2.23 5.73 15.70
CA LEU A 98 -3.17 4.99 16.56
C LEU A 98 -4.52 4.78 15.88
N SER A 99 -5.04 5.81 15.20
CA SER A 99 -6.30 5.72 14.46
C SER A 99 -6.17 4.76 13.28
N PHE A 100 -5.05 4.79 12.56
CA PHE A 100 -4.74 3.87 11.47
C PHE A 100 -4.64 2.42 11.96
N LYS A 101 -3.92 2.22 13.08
CA LYS A 101 -3.76 0.93 13.73
C LYS A 101 -5.11 0.36 14.16
N LEU A 102 -5.92 1.14 14.87
CA LEU A 102 -7.26 0.73 15.31
C LEU A 102 -8.16 0.40 14.12
N PHE A 103 -8.09 1.18 13.05
CA PHE A 103 -8.82 0.97 11.82
C PHE A 103 -8.45 -0.37 11.15
N LEU A 104 -7.16 -0.69 11.07
CA LEU A 104 -6.68 -1.98 10.56
C LEU A 104 -7.12 -3.15 11.43
N TYR A 105 -7.00 -3.07 12.76
CA TYR A 105 -7.48 -4.15 13.63
C TYR A 105 -8.99 -4.32 13.58
N GLY A 106 -9.74 -3.21 13.47
CA GLY A 106 -11.20 -3.24 13.34
C GLY A 106 -11.69 -3.89 12.05
N SER A 107 -10.84 -3.99 11.02
CA SER A 107 -11.18 -4.64 9.77
C SER A 107 -11.23 -6.18 9.83
N GLY A 108 -10.62 -6.79 10.86
CA GLY A 108 -10.57 -8.24 10.99
C GLY A 108 -9.76 -8.97 9.91
N ILE A 109 -8.89 -8.26 9.18
CA ILE A 109 -8.03 -8.87 8.15
C ILE A 109 -6.83 -9.56 8.80
N ASP A 110 -6.81 -10.88 8.71
CA ASP A 110 -5.68 -11.70 9.14
C ASP A 110 -4.62 -11.79 8.04
N PHE A 111 -3.58 -10.96 8.13
CA PHE A 111 -2.45 -10.98 7.19
C PHE A 111 -1.72 -12.33 7.12
N ASN A 112 -1.81 -13.15 8.17
CA ASN A 112 -1.23 -14.51 8.23
C ASN A 112 -1.86 -15.51 7.25
N GLN A 113 -2.98 -15.16 6.60
CA GLN A 113 -3.58 -15.99 5.56
C GLN A 113 -2.81 -15.91 4.23
N PHE A 114 -2.01 -14.87 4.05
CA PHE A 114 -1.30 -14.56 2.80
C PHE A 114 0.19 -14.88 2.94
N ILE A 115 0.83 -15.26 1.84
CA ILE A 115 2.30 -15.43 1.80
C ILE A 115 2.96 -14.09 1.49
N ASP A 116 2.51 -13.46 0.41
CA ASP A 116 3.03 -12.18 -0.05
C ASP A 116 2.00 -11.09 0.26
N VAL A 117 2.43 -10.04 0.97
CA VAL A 117 1.62 -8.84 1.20
C VAL A 117 2.36 -7.66 0.60
N MET A 118 1.72 -6.96 -0.33
CA MET A 118 2.31 -5.86 -1.08
C MET A 118 1.40 -4.64 -1.01
N VAL A 119 1.98 -3.46 -0.93
CA VAL A 119 1.26 -2.18 -0.94
C VAL A 119 1.62 -1.41 -2.19
N LEU A 120 0.59 -1.00 -2.92
CA LEU A 120 0.65 -0.14 -4.08
C LEU A 120 0.17 1.25 -3.67
N PHE A 121 1.04 2.23 -3.85
CA PHE A 121 0.72 3.61 -3.55
C PHE A 121 1.50 4.54 -4.46
N ASN A 122 1.13 5.83 -4.46
CA ASN A 122 1.88 6.84 -5.18
C ASN A 122 2.92 7.48 -4.27
N LYS A 123 4.20 7.19 -4.52
CA LYS A 123 5.34 7.76 -3.80
C LYS A 123 5.52 9.24 -4.13
N PHE A 124 5.63 10.04 -3.08
CA PHE A 124 5.82 11.47 -3.18
C PHE A 124 7.30 11.80 -3.38
N TYR A 125 7.65 12.41 -4.52
CA TYR A 125 9.00 12.93 -4.75
C TYR A 125 9.02 14.45 -4.68
N THR A 126 8.12 15.08 -5.43
CA THR A 126 7.94 16.54 -5.44
C THR A 126 6.47 16.87 -5.59
N THR A 127 6.11 18.14 -5.43
CA THR A 127 4.73 18.61 -5.64
C THR A 127 4.20 18.22 -7.01
N ILE A 128 5.06 18.18 -8.05
CA ILE A 128 4.69 17.85 -9.42
C ILE A 128 4.86 16.36 -9.73
N LEU A 129 5.90 15.72 -9.18
CA LEU A 129 6.25 14.34 -9.49
C LEU A 129 5.75 13.38 -8.40
N GLN A 130 4.75 12.57 -8.75
CA GLN A 130 4.34 11.39 -8.00
C GLN A 130 4.55 10.15 -8.90
N LYS A 131 5.06 9.04 -8.35
CA LYS A 131 5.26 7.80 -9.11
C LYS A 131 4.58 6.62 -8.40
N PRO A 132 3.96 5.68 -9.13
CA PRO A 132 3.32 4.54 -8.51
C PRO A 132 4.41 3.51 -8.16
N THR A 133 4.40 3.03 -6.93
CA THR A 133 5.42 2.10 -6.43
C THR A 133 4.75 0.93 -5.73
N VAL A 134 5.35 -0.24 -5.87
CA VAL A 134 5.05 -1.42 -5.04
C VAL A 134 6.08 -1.47 -3.94
N GLU A 135 5.65 -1.58 -2.69
CA GLU A 135 6.50 -1.97 -1.58
C GLU A 135 6.01 -3.29 -1.01
N GLN A 136 6.93 -4.23 -0.80
CA GLN A 136 6.64 -5.54 -0.25
C GLN A 136 6.69 -5.47 1.29
N LEU A 137 5.56 -5.71 1.94
CA LEU A 137 5.47 -5.77 3.40
C LEU A 137 5.89 -7.14 3.94
N MET A 138 5.45 -8.20 3.26
CA MET A 138 5.73 -9.58 3.65
C MET A 138 6.08 -10.43 2.42
N PRO A 139 7.09 -11.33 2.51
CA PRO A 139 8.16 -11.37 3.53
C PRO A 139 8.96 -10.07 3.62
N CYS A 140 9.39 -9.69 4.83
CA CYS A 140 10.22 -8.51 5.04
C CYS A 140 11.60 -8.71 4.42
N ASN A 141 11.96 -7.89 3.43
CA ASN A 141 13.28 -7.94 2.81
C ASN A 141 14.25 -7.15 3.70
N ILE A 142 14.95 -7.85 4.60
CA ILE A 142 15.89 -7.24 5.53
C ILE A 142 17.30 -7.41 4.95
N ASP A 143 17.90 -6.33 4.47
CA ASP A 143 19.32 -6.32 4.10
C ASP A 143 20.17 -6.33 5.37
N ILE A 144 20.56 -7.52 5.84
CA ILE A 144 21.38 -7.71 7.04
C ILE A 144 22.84 -7.38 6.68
N SER A 145 23.16 -6.09 6.52
CA SER A 145 24.53 -5.60 6.30
C SER A 145 25.25 -5.24 7.61
N VAL A 146 24.52 -5.18 8.73
CA VAL A 146 25.05 -4.74 10.03
C VAL A 146 25.15 -5.93 10.98
N SER A 147 26.36 -6.45 11.16
CA SER A 147 26.66 -7.54 12.11
C SER A 147 26.98 -6.99 13.50
N LEU A 148 25.97 -6.45 14.18
CA LEU A 148 26.08 -6.12 15.62
C LEU A 148 25.84 -7.39 16.43
N LYS A 149 26.92 -8.08 16.80
CA LYS A 149 26.89 -9.23 17.72
C LYS A 149 26.80 -8.75 19.17
N GLU A 150 25.70 -8.11 19.53
CA GLU A 150 25.33 -7.88 20.93
C GLU A 150 24.24 -8.87 21.34
N TYR A 151 24.50 -9.66 22.39
CA TYR A 151 23.52 -10.60 22.93
C TYR A 151 22.59 -9.86 23.90
N TYR A 152 21.37 -9.56 23.44
CA TYR A 152 20.34 -8.97 24.30
C TYR A 152 19.65 -10.04 25.16
N LYS A 153 19.35 -9.71 26.41
CA LYS A 153 18.43 -10.49 27.24
C LYS A 153 17.00 -10.02 26.93
N TYR A 154 16.12 -10.96 26.62
CA TYR A 154 14.72 -10.69 26.29
C TYR A 154 13.81 -11.05 27.47
N GLU A 155 12.93 -10.13 27.84
CA GLU A 155 11.74 -10.39 28.65
C GLU A 155 10.52 -9.84 27.90
N PRO A 156 9.45 -10.60 27.64
CA PRO A 156 9.22 -12.03 27.86
C PRO A 156 10.00 -12.91 26.85
N ALA A 157 9.49 -14.06 26.40
CA ALA A 157 10.23 -14.94 25.47
C ALA A 157 10.59 -14.25 24.13
N TYR A 158 11.76 -14.59 23.56
CA TYR A 158 12.25 -14.05 22.28
C TYR A 158 11.22 -14.10 21.15
N LEU A 159 10.50 -15.23 21.00
CA LEU A 159 9.49 -15.39 19.95
C LEU A 159 8.33 -14.41 20.09
N ASN A 160 7.94 -14.04 21.32
CA ASN A 160 6.87 -13.09 21.57
C ASN A 160 7.31 -11.65 21.28
N VAL A 161 8.57 -11.32 21.61
CA VAL A 161 9.15 -10.03 21.25
C VAL A 161 9.26 -9.92 19.73
N LEU A 162 9.74 -10.97 19.06
CA LEU A 162 9.88 -10.97 17.61
C LEU A 162 8.54 -10.84 16.89
N SER A 163 7.49 -11.55 17.35
CA SER A 163 6.16 -11.47 16.73
C SER A 163 5.49 -10.11 16.93
N THR A 164 5.68 -9.49 18.10
CA THR A 164 5.16 -8.13 18.35
C THR A 164 5.93 -7.07 17.57
N MET A 165 7.26 -7.20 17.46
CA MET A 165 8.09 -6.30 16.67
C MET A 165 7.84 -6.44 15.16
N SER A 166 7.70 -7.67 14.64
CA SER A 166 7.42 -7.88 13.21
C SER A 166 6.07 -7.29 12.81
N LEU A 167 5.04 -7.50 13.61
CA LEU A 167 3.72 -6.89 13.39
C LEU A 167 3.79 -5.36 13.47
N GLY A 168 4.52 -4.83 14.46
CA GLY A 168 4.77 -3.40 14.58
C GLY A 168 5.49 -2.81 13.37
N TYR A 169 6.47 -3.53 12.83
CA TYR A 169 7.22 -3.13 11.63
C TYR A 169 6.33 -3.07 10.39
N ILE A 170 5.52 -4.11 10.15
CA ILE A 170 4.58 -4.15 9.02
C ILE A 170 3.58 -3.00 9.11
N LEU A 171 3.00 -2.76 10.30
CA LEU A 171 2.08 -1.65 10.53
C LEU A 171 2.73 -0.29 10.27
N ASN A 172 3.98 -0.12 10.70
CA ASN A 172 4.73 1.11 10.47
C ASN A 172 5.00 1.34 8.97
N LEU A 173 5.43 0.32 8.23
CA LEU A 173 5.64 0.42 6.79
C LEU A 173 4.34 0.78 6.06
N MET A 174 3.24 0.11 6.41
CA MET A 174 1.92 0.39 5.83
C MET A 174 1.47 1.82 6.13
N TYR A 175 1.75 2.33 7.33
CA TYR A 175 1.46 3.71 7.70
C TYR A 175 2.33 4.74 6.96
N ILE A 176 3.61 4.44 6.74
CA ILE A 176 4.50 5.29 5.93
C ILE A 176 3.97 5.38 4.49
N ALA A 177 3.66 4.24 3.87
CA ALA A 177 3.05 4.19 2.54
C ALA A 177 1.75 4.99 2.47
N PHE A 178 0.92 4.89 3.51
CA PHE A 178 -0.32 5.66 3.64
C PHE A 178 -0.07 7.18 3.68
N LEU A 179 0.89 7.64 4.50
CA LEU A 179 1.24 9.05 4.59
C LEU A 179 1.82 9.59 3.27
N GLU A 180 2.69 8.82 2.60
CA GLU A 180 3.22 9.18 1.29
C GLU A 180 2.10 9.29 0.25
N ASN A 181 1.12 8.38 0.28
CA ASN A 181 -0.03 8.42 -0.59
C ASN A 181 -0.91 9.66 -0.35
N CYS A 182 -1.17 10.01 0.91
CA CYS A 182 -1.94 11.21 1.28
C CYS A 182 -1.21 12.49 0.83
N ALA A 183 0.10 12.58 1.05
CA ALA A 183 0.91 13.72 0.60
C ALA A 183 0.89 13.87 -0.92
N SER A 184 1.03 12.76 -1.65
CA SER A 184 0.89 12.70 -3.11
C SER A 184 -0.50 13.13 -3.57
N GLU A 185 -1.57 12.64 -2.93
CA GLU A 185 -2.96 13.02 -3.25
C GLU A 185 -3.18 14.52 -3.14
N HIS A 186 -2.76 15.12 -2.02
CA HIS A 186 -2.89 16.56 -1.78
C HIS A 186 -2.13 17.37 -2.82
N SER A 187 -0.92 16.94 -3.16
CA SER A 187 -0.07 17.62 -4.15
C SER A 187 -0.70 17.56 -5.55
N SER A 188 -1.14 16.38 -5.99
CA SER A 188 -1.80 16.22 -7.29
C SER A 188 -3.11 17.02 -7.35
N ARG A 189 -3.84 17.14 -6.23
CA ARG A 189 -5.06 17.96 -6.14
C ARG A 189 -4.78 19.45 -6.29
N VAL A 190 -3.76 19.97 -5.61
CA VAL A 190 -3.37 21.39 -5.74
C VAL A 190 -3.04 21.72 -7.19
N ILE A 191 -2.26 20.88 -7.86
CA ILE A 191 -1.89 21.08 -9.27
C ILE A 191 -3.09 20.96 -10.20
N ALA A 192 -3.96 19.97 -10.00
CA ALA A 192 -5.15 19.80 -10.81
C ALA A 192 -6.08 21.00 -10.70
N MET A 193 -6.24 21.56 -9.50
CA MET A 193 -7.04 22.76 -9.27
C MET A 193 -6.39 24.02 -9.84
N GLU A 194 -5.07 24.16 -9.73
CA GLU A 194 -4.35 25.28 -10.35
C GLU A 194 -4.48 25.26 -11.88
N SER A 195 -4.34 24.08 -12.49
CA SER A 195 -4.59 23.89 -13.92
C SER A 195 -6.03 24.22 -14.30
N ALA A 196 -7.02 23.77 -13.51
CA ALA A 196 -8.41 24.11 -13.74
C ALA A 196 -8.65 25.63 -13.65
N ASN A 197 -8.06 26.31 -12.68
CA ASN A 197 -8.17 27.76 -12.53
C ASN A 197 -7.58 28.50 -13.74
N ASN A 198 -6.42 28.08 -14.22
CA ASN A 198 -5.81 28.65 -15.42
C ASN A 198 -6.70 28.44 -16.66
N ASN A 199 -7.26 27.24 -16.84
CA ASN A 199 -8.20 26.94 -17.92
C ASN A 199 -9.47 27.83 -17.84
N THR A 200 -9.99 28.08 -16.65
CA THR A 200 -11.15 28.98 -16.48
C THR A 200 -10.84 30.43 -16.82
N LYS A 201 -9.64 30.93 -16.49
CA LYS A 201 -9.19 32.28 -16.87
C LYS A 201 -9.08 32.43 -18.39
N GLU A 202 -8.57 31.41 -19.08
CA GLU A 202 -8.53 31.38 -20.54
C GLU A 202 -9.93 31.31 -21.17
N MET A 203 -10.85 30.56 -20.57
CA MET A 203 -12.24 30.52 -21.04
C MET A 203 -12.94 31.86 -20.82
N LEU A 204 -12.72 32.49 -19.66
CA LEU A 204 -13.28 33.79 -19.33
C LEU A 204 -12.82 34.86 -20.32
N SER A 205 -11.52 34.91 -20.65
CA SER A 205 -11.00 35.90 -21.60
C SER A 205 -11.64 35.74 -22.98
N LYS A 206 -11.84 34.50 -23.45
CA LYS A 206 -12.55 34.20 -24.70
C LYS A 206 -14.01 34.66 -24.67
N LEU A 207 -14.73 34.38 -23.58
CA LEU A 207 -16.12 34.80 -23.41
C LEU A 207 -16.27 36.33 -23.34
N VAL A 208 -15.33 37.02 -22.70
CA VAL A 208 -15.31 38.49 -22.65
C VAL A 208 -15.12 39.08 -24.05
N LEU A 209 -14.23 38.51 -24.86
CA LEU A 209 -14.05 38.95 -26.26
C LEU A 209 -15.32 38.72 -27.09
N GLN A 210 -15.98 37.57 -26.95
CA GLN A 210 -17.24 37.30 -27.63
C GLN A 210 -18.35 38.24 -27.19
N TYR A 211 -18.49 38.48 -25.88
CA TYR A 211 -19.46 39.42 -25.33
C TYR A 211 -19.28 40.83 -25.89
N ASN A 212 -18.04 41.33 -25.90
CA ASN A 212 -17.74 42.65 -26.45
C ASN A 212 -18.05 42.73 -27.94
N ARG A 213 -17.78 41.66 -28.70
CA ARG A 213 -18.10 41.58 -30.13
C ARG A 213 -19.62 41.54 -30.39
N SER A 214 -20.40 40.88 -29.54
CA SER A 214 -21.86 40.86 -29.66
C SER A 214 -22.52 42.16 -29.17
N ARG A 215 -21.84 42.91 -28.30
CA ARG A 215 -22.30 44.21 -27.80
C ARG A 215 -22.13 45.34 -28.83
N GLN A 216 -21.07 45.26 -29.64
CA GLN A 216 -20.80 46.18 -30.76
C GLN A 216 -21.75 45.88 -31.92
#